data_AF-A0AAT9IR79-F1
#
_entry.id   AF-A0AAT9IR79-F1
#
_cell.length_a   1.000
_cell.length_b   1.000
_cell.length_c   1.000
_cell.angle_alpha   90.00
_cell.angle_beta   90.00
_cell.angle_gamma   90.00
#
_symmetry.space_group_name_H-M   'P 1'
#
loop_
_entity.id
_entity.type
_entity.pdbx_description
1 polymer ?
#
loop_
_entity_poly.entity_id
_entity_poly.type
_entity_poly.pdbx_seq_one_letter_code
_entity_poly.pdbx_strand_id
1 'polypeptide(L)' 'MVSLEFDLNTDSEQDAFFGAFFKFVEAASIADTDSISVRSDPTGDHQIKVVTFEDASQADQFQSYWSQRRKWLGL' A
#
# COMPACT_ATOMS: atom_id res chain seq x y z
N MET A 1 9.83 11.65 4.35
CA MET A 1 9.60 10.42 3.56
C MET A 1 9.59 9.21 4.49
N VAL A 2 8.50 8.46 4.49
CA VAL A 2 8.26 7.27 5.34
C VAL A 2 7.92 6.10 4.44
N SER A 3 8.62 4.97 4.59
CA SER A 3 8.36 3.76 3.81
C SER A 3 7.65 2.72 4.67
N LEU A 4 6.59 2.13 4.13
CA LEU A 4 5.85 1.03 4.74
C LEU A 4 6.01 -0.22 3.89
N GLU A 5 6.24 -1.35 4.54
CA GLU A 5 6.37 -2.66 3.91
C GLU A 5 5.10 -3.47 4.14
N PHE A 6 4.56 -4.04 3.07
CA PHE A 6 3.37 -4.86 3.09
C PHE A 6 3.73 -6.24 2.54
N ASP A 7 3.63 -7.24 3.41
CA ASP A 7 3.78 -8.64 3.03
C ASP A 7 2.46 -9.16 2.44
N LEU A 8 2.47 -9.42 1.13
CA LEU A 8 1.33 -9.89 0.36
C LEU A 8 1.61 -11.33 -0.07
N ASN A 9 0.86 -12.28 0.48
CA ASN A 9 1.16 -13.71 0.36
C ASN A 9 0.52 -14.38 -0.86
N THR A 10 -0.36 -13.66 -1.58
CA THR A 10 -1.09 -14.20 -2.73
C THR A 10 -1.28 -13.14 -3.82
N ASP A 11 -1.44 -13.58 -5.08
CA ASP A 11 -1.75 -12.67 -6.20
C ASP A 11 -3.08 -11.94 -5.98
N SER A 12 -4.09 -12.60 -5.39
CA SER A 12 -5.37 -11.96 -5.06
C SER A 12 -5.21 -10.85 -4.01
N GLU A 13 -4.32 -11.02 -3.05
CA GLU A 13 -3.98 -9.98 -2.07
C GLU A 13 -3.23 -8.82 -2.72
N GLN A 14 -2.36 -9.08 -3.72
CA GLN A 14 -1.73 -8.02 -4.51
C GLN A 14 -2.74 -7.18 -5.28
N ASP A 15 -3.65 -7.81 -6.02
CA ASP A 15 -4.67 -7.08 -6.79
C ASP A 15 -5.55 -6.23 -5.87
N ALA A 16 -5.96 -6.80 -4.73
CA ALA A 16 -6.70 -6.08 -3.71
C ALA A 16 -5.92 -4.89 -3.15
N PHE A 17 -4.62 -5.07 -2.89
CA PHE A 17 -3.72 -4.03 -2.42
C PHE A 17 -3.57 -2.89 -3.42
N PHE A 18 -3.29 -3.19 -4.69
CA PHE A 18 -3.16 -2.15 -5.72
C PHE A 18 -4.48 -1.39 -5.91
N GLY A 19 -5.62 -2.09 -5.94
CA GLY A 19 -6.93 -1.43 -6.00
C GLY A 19 -7.21 -0.53 -4.80
N ALA A 20 -6.76 -0.92 -3.61
CA ALA A 20 -6.85 -0.10 -2.40
C ALA A 20 -5.94 1.13 -2.50
N PHE A 21 -4.70 0.93 -2.92
CA PHE A 21 -3.69 1.96 -3.08
C PHE A 21 -4.12 3.04 -4.06
N PHE A 22 -4.56 2.67 -5.27
CA PHE A 22 -5.03 3.64 -6.26
C PHE A 22 -6.23 4.45 -5.75
N LYS A 23 -7.19 3.80 -5.10
CA LYS A 23 -8.34 4.50 -4.50
C LYS A 23 -7.93 5.45 -3.39
N PHE A 24 -6.94 5.08 -2.58
CA PHE A 24 -6.42 5.95 -1.54
C PHE A 24 -5.75 7.19 -2.13
N VAL A 25 -4.89 7.00 -3.14
CA VAL A 25 -4.22 8.10 -3.85
C VAL A 25 -5.23 9.04 -4.53
N GLU A 26 -6.24 8.46 -5.19
CA GLU A 26 -7.34 9.20 -5.81
C GLU A 26 -8.13 10.02 -4.78
N ALA A 27 -8.53 9.41 -3.66
CA ALA A 27 -9.30 10.06 -2.61
C ALA A 27 -8.51 11.13 -1.84
N ALA A 28 -7.21 10.90 -1.65
CA ALA A 28 -6.33 11.85 -0.99
C ALA A 28 -5.98 13.03 -1.90
N SER A 29 -6.41 13.02 -3.17
CA SER A 29 -6.19 14.08 -4.17
C SER A 29 -4.75 14.57 -4.13
N ILE A 30 -3.81 13.64 -3.94
CA ILE A 30 -2.38 13.93 -3.77
C ILE A 30 -1.93 14.52 -5.10
N ALA A 31 -1.79 15.84 -5.14
CA ALA A 31 -1.44 16.60 -6.33
C ALA A 31 -0.04 16.24 -6.86
N ASP A 32 0.73 15.49 -6.07
CA ASP A 32 2.10 15.08 -6.34
C ASP A 32 2.23 13.55 -6.17
N THR A 33 1.71 12.80 -7.15
CA THR A 33 1.82 11.34 -7.19
C THR A 33 3.25 10.84 -7.41
N ASP A 34 4.17 11.72 -7.82
CA ASP A 34 5.61 11.46 -7.90
C ASP A 34 6.23 11.12 -6.52
N SER A 35 5.56 11.53 -5.44
CA SER A 35 6.01 11.32 -4.06
C SER A 35 5.66 9.93 -3.50
N ILE A 36 4.95 9.09 -4.26
CA ILE A 36 4.58 7.72 -3.82
C ILE A 36 5.11 6.66 -4.78
N SER A 37 6.14 5.93 -4.33
CA SER A 37 6.72 4.81 -5.08
C SER A 37 6.32 3.48 -4.47
N VAL A 38 5.86 2.55 -5.31
CA VAL A 38 5.62 1.14 -4.96
C VAL A 38 6.73 0.29 -5.57
N ARG A 39 7.48 -0.42 -4.72
CA ARG A 39 8.53 -1.35 -5.16
C ARG A 39 8.14 -2.76 -4.75
N SER A 40 8.37 -3.73 -5.63
CA SER A 40 8.26 -5.15 -5.27
C SER A 40 9.64 -5.64 -4.90
N ASP A 41 9.81 -6.13 -3.68
CA ASP A 41 11.04 -6.79 -3.26
C ASP A 41 10.83 -8.31 -3.39
N PRO A 42 11.50 -8.99 -4.34
CA PRO A 42 11.31 -10.41 -4.59
C PRO A 42 12.16 -11.30 -3.66
N THR A 43 12.64 -10.80 -2.52
CA THR A 43 13.50 -11.57 -1.62
C THR A 43 12.67 -12.61 -0.84
N GLY A 44 12.39 -13.77 -1.47
CA GLY A 44 11.79 -14.95 -0.83
C GLY A 44 10.47 -15.44 -1.47
N ASP A 45 9.77 -16.34 -0.77
CA ASP A 45 8.41 -16.84 -1.12
C ASP A 45 7.32 -15.75 -0.92
N HIS A 46 7.69 -14.64 -0.30
CA HIS A 46 6.80 -13.55 0.11
C HIS A 46 6.93 -12.39 -0.86
N GLN A 47 5.82 -11.86 -1.35
CA GLN A 47 5.83 -10.73 -2.27
C GLN A 47 5.68 -9.43 -1.48
N ILE A 48 6.81 -8.85 -1.08
CA ILE A 48 6.83 -7.62 -0.29
C ILE A 48 6.59 -6.41 -1.20
N LYS A 49 5.62 -5.56 -0.85
CA LYS A 49 5.42 -4.25 -1.47
C LYS A 49 5.86 -3.15 -0.53
N VAL A 50 6.79 -2.31 -0.98
CA VAL A 50 7.25 -1.14 -0.24
C VAL A 50 6.57 0.09 -0.81
N VAL A 51 5.80 0.81 0.00
CA VAL A 51 5.18 2.09 -0.36
C VAL A 51 5.86 3.22 0.40
N THR A 52 6.42 4.19 -0.32
CA THR A 52 7.03 5.38 0.30
C THR A 52 6.06 6.55 0.23
N PHE A 53 5.81 7.22 1.35
CA PHE A 53 4.98 8.41 1.47
C PHE A 53 5.87 9.62 1.80
N GLU A 54 5.40 10.83 1.48
CA GLU A 54 6.12 12.05 1.84
C GLU A 54 6.09 12.29 3.36
N ASP A 55 4.91 12.13 3.96
CA ASP A 55 4.61 12.41 5.36
C ASP A 55 4.11 11.18 6.13
N ALA A 56 4.37 11.16 7.45
CA ALA A 56 3.96 10.08 8.35
C ALA A 56 2.43 9.94 8.46
N SER A 57 1.69 11.05 8.41
CA SER A 57 0.22 11.00 8.50
C SER A 57 -0.41 10.27 7.32
N GLN A 58 0.15 10.40 6.11
CA GLN A 58 -0.31 9.67 4.93
C GLN A 58 0.00 8.18 5.04
N ALA A 59 1.19 7.84 5.55
CA ALA A 59 1.58 6.47 5.81
C ALA A 59 0.63 5.81 6.83
N ASP A 60 0.37 6.46 7.96
CA ASP A 60 -0.57 5.97 8.99
C ASP A 60 -2.00 5.82 8.47
N GLN A 61 -2.48 6.78 7.66
CA GLN A 61 -3.80 6.73 7.04
C GLN A 61 -3.91 5.55 6.07
N PHE A 62 -2.92 5.36 5.19
CA PHE A 62 -2.93 4.24 4.26
C PHE A 62 -2.82 2.90 4.99
N GLN A 63 -1.94 2.78 5.99
CA GLN A 63 -1.79 1.57 6.80
C GLN A 63 -3.11 1.20 7.50
N SER A 64 -3.78 2.18 8.09
CA SER A 64 -5.06 2.00 8.76
C SER A 64 -6.17 1.61 7.78
N TYR A 65 -6.21 2.26 6.62
CA TYR A 65 -7.16 1.95 5.55
C TYR A 65 -6.95 0.54 4.99
N TRP A 66 -5.70 0.17 4.68
CA TRP A 66 -5.36 -1.15 4.17
C TRP A 66 -5.67 -2.24 5.20
N SER A 67 -5.29 -2.05 6.46
CA SER A 67 -5.57 -3.01 7.53
C SER A 67 -7.08 -3.28 7.68
N GLN A 68 -7.90 -2.22 7.63
CA GLN A 68 -9.35 -2.38 7.63
C GLN A 68 -9.84 -3.11 6.39
N ARG A 69 -9.42 -2.69 5.19
CA ARG A 69 -9.87 -3.28 3.93
C ARG A 69 -9.47 -4.75 3.80
N ARG A 70 -8.25 -5.10 4.20
CA ARG A 70 -7.73 -6.48 4.24
C ARG A 70 -8.64 -7.38 5.08
N LYS A 71 -9.00 -6.92 6.28
CA LYS A 71 -9.95 -7.63 7.16
C LYS A 71 -11.34 -7.81 6.53
N TRP A 72 -11.85 -6.79 5.83
CA TRP A 72 -13.14 -6.88 5.13
C TRP A 72 -13.13 -7.85 3.95
N LEU A 73 -11.98 -8.04 3.31
CA LEU A 73 -11.79 -8.98 2.20
C LEU A 73 -11.53 -10.42 2.66
N GLY A 74 -11.29 -10.64 3.97
CA GLY A 74 -10.95 -11.95 4.52
C GLY A 74 -9.53 -12.43 4.16
N LEU A 75 -8.62 -11.48 3.92
CA LEU A 75 -7.20 -11.69 3.60
C LEU A 75 -6.29 -11.58 4.84
#